data_AF-A0A835X0N1-F1
#
_entry.id   AF-A0A835X0N1-F1
#
_cell.length_a   1.000
_cell.length_b   1.000
_cell.length_c   1.000
_cell.angle_alpha   90.00
_cell.angle_beta   90.00
_cell.angle_gamma   90.00
#
_symmetry.space_group_name_H-M   'P 1'
#
loop_
_entity.id
_entity.type
_entity.pdbx_description
1 polymer ?
#
loop_
_entity_poly.entity_id
_entity_poly.type
_entity_poly.pdbx_seq_one_letter_code
_entity_poly.pdbx_strand_id
1 'polypeptide(L)'
;MVTMPSEKDFRNPETGPILRKYLAGRKGVDVENRMRILRLIENMTMGRNAVGYLTESMHGAGSPQAQRIQIARQMQLGYKMNLAKNLASVKDDFQEPTEPSEYFKRVFKIFDKKE
;
A
#
# COMPACT_ATOMS: atom_id res chain seq x y z
N MET A 1 -15.88 -1.87 12.08
CA MET A 1 -16.73 -2.52 13.10
C MET A 1 -17.95 -3.05 12.39
N VAL A 2 -18.27 -4.34 12.52
CA VAL A 2 -19.28 -5.01 11.66
C VAL A 2 -20.60 -5.32 12.36
N THR A 3 -20.73 -4.94 13.63
CA THR A 3 -21.92 -5.22 14.46
C THR A 3 -22.61 -3.95 14.97
N MET A 4 -22.25 -2.77 14.45
CA MET A 4 -22.90 -1.52 14.84
C MET A 4 -24.35 -1.51 14.35
N PRO A 5 -25.33 -1.17 15.21
CA PRO A 5 -26.71 -0.92 14.78
C PRO A 5 -26.81 0.25 13.79
N SER A 6 -27.95 0.37 13.11
CA SER A 6 -28.15 1.44 12.14
C SER A 6 -28.35 2.79 12.84
N GLU A 7 -28.20 3.90 12.10
CA GLU A 7 -28.56 5.21 12.64
C GLU A 7 -30.06 5.28 12.98
N LYS A 8 -30.92 4.56 12.25
CA LYS A 8 -32.37 4.49 12.56
C LYS A 8 -32.60 3.93 13.96
N ASP A 9 -31.88 2.88 14.35
CA ASP A 9 -31.95 2.32 15.71
C ASP A 9 -31.42 3.32 16.76
N PHE A 10 -30.35 4.05 16.44
CA PHE A 10 -29.79 5.05 17.34
C PHE A 10 -30.72 6.25 17.60
N ARG A 11 -31.55 6.62 16.61
CA ARG A 11 -32.57 7.69 16.70
C ARG A 11 -33.92 7.20 17.22
N ASN A 12 -34.16 5.90 17.26
CA ASN A 12 -35.42 5.33 17.75
C ASN A 12 -35.62 5.68 19.25
N PRO A 13 -36.85 6.05 19.67
CA PRO A 13 -37.10 6.49 21.05
C PRO A 13 -36.93 5.36 22.09
N GLU A 14 -37.12 4.10 21.70
CA GLU A 14 -36.99 2.93 22.57
C GLU A 14 -35.55 2.41 22.59
N THR A 15 -34.95 2.13 21.42
CA THR A 15 -33.61 1.53 21.34
C THR A 15 -32.48 2.55 21.46
N GLY A 16 -32.68 3.81 21.07
CA GLY A 16 -31.68 4.87 21.11
C GLY A 16 -31.09 5.12 22.51
N PRO A 17 -31.90 5.26 23.58
CA PRO A 17 -31.39 5.40 24.95
C PRO A 17 -30.56 4.19 25.41
N ILE A 18 -30.97 2.97 25.02
CA ILE A 18 -30.26 1.72 25.33
C ILE A 18 -28.89 1.72 24.64
N LEU A 19 -28.84 2.10 23.36
CA LEU A 19 -27.60 2.19 22.60
C LEU A 19 -26.64 3.26 23.16
N ARG A 20 -27.16 4.43 23.56
CA ARG A 20 -26.35 5.47 24.23
C ARG A 20 -25.74 4.98 25.54
N LYS A 21 -26.42 4.09 26.27
CA LYS A 21 -25.87 3.49 27.50
C LYS A 21 -24.80 2.44 27.20
N TYR A 22 -25.09 1.46 26.34
CA TYR A 22 -24.23 0.28 26.17
C TYR A 22 -23.10 0.45 25.15
N LEU A 23 -23.20 1.42 24.24
CA LEU A 23 -22.12 1.73 23.30
C LEU A 23 -21.17 2.82 23.82
N ALA A 24 -21.35 3.25 25.08
CA ALA A 24 -20.49 4.22 25.74
C ALA A 24 -19.04 3.73 25.83
N GLY A 25 -18.10 4.65 25.59
CA GLY A 25 -16.68 4.43 25.79
C GLY A 25 -16.20 4.95 27.13
N ARG A 26 -14.97 5.48 27.19
CA ARG A 26 -14.47 6.20 28.37
C ARG A 26 -15.36 7.40 28.69
N LYS A 27 -15.41 7.79 29.97
CA LYS A 27 -16.13 8.98 30.43
C LYS A 27 -15.74 10.22 29.62
N GLY A 28 -16.74 11.01 29.22
CA GLY A 28 -16.57 12.25 28.47
C GLY A 28 -16.56 12.09 26.95
N VAL A 29 -16.69 10.88 26.41
CA VAL A 29 -16.81 10.66 24.96
C VAL A 29 -18.28 10.54 24.56
N ASP A 30 -18.68 11.34 23.57
CA ASP A 30 -19.99 11.23 22.95
C ASP A 30 -20.10 9.94 22.11
N VAL A 31 -21.23 9.23 22.28
CA VAL A 31 -21.47 7.93 21.64
C VAL A 31 -21.67 8.09 20.14
N GLU A 32 -22.31 9.16 19.68
CA GLU A 32 -22.52 9.38 18.26
C GLU A 32 -21.18 9.61 17.52
N ASN A 33 -20.29 10.41 18.11
CA ASN A 33 -18.93 10.59 17.57
C ASN A 33 -18.15 9.26 17.49
N ARG A 34 -18.26 8.43 18.54
CA ARG A 34 -17.67 7.08 18.53
C ARG A 34 -18.28 6.20 17.42
N MET A 35 -19.59 6.30 17.18
CA MET A 35 -20.24 5.59 16.08
C MET A 35 -19.74 6.05 14.72
N ARG A 36 -19.65 7.38 14.49
CA ARG A 36 -19.19 7.97 13.24
C ARG A 36 -17.78 7.52 12.86
N ILE A 37 -16.83 7.53 13.80
CA ILE A 37 -15.46 7.09 13.50
C ILE A 37 -15.39 5.59 13.17
N LEU A 38 -16.19 4.77 13.85
CA LEU A 38 -16.24 3.33 13.58
C LEU A 38 -16.88 3.01 12.23
N ARG A 39 -17.86 3.82 11.78
CA ARG A 39 -18.42 3.76 10.42
C ARG A 39 -17.45 4.28 9.36
N LEU A 40 -16.64 5.30 9.65
CA LEU A 40 -15.60 5.75 8.73
C LEU A 40 -14.56 4.64 8.49
N ILE A 41 -14.08 4.01 9.56
CA ILE A 41 -13.14 2.88 9.46
C ILE A 41 -13.77 1.75 8.64
N GLU A 42 -15.01 1.34 8.97
CA GLU A 42 -15.74 0.34 8.19
C GLU A 42 -15.84 0.72 6.71
N ASN A 43 -16.18 1.96 6.39
CA ASN A 43 -16.31 2.42 5.02
C ASN A 43 -15.00 2.31 4.23
N MET A 44 -13.87 2.60 4.87
CA MET A 44 -12.54 2.55 4.24
C MET A 44 -11.94 1.15 4.17
N THR A 45 -12.39 0.21 5.03
CA THR A 45 -11.83 -1.15 5.06
C THR A 45 -12.73 -2.22 4.45
N MET A 46 -14.05 -2.00 4.43
CA MET A 46 -15.05 -2.97 3.93
C MET A 46 -16.20 -2.33 3.15
N GLY A 47 -16.38 -1.01 3.24
CA GLY A 47 -17.47 -0.29 2.57
C GLY A 47 -17.06 0.31 1.22
N ARG A 48 -17.71 1.42 0.87
CA ARG A 48 -17.62 2.00 -0.49
C ARG A 48 -16.22 2.48 -0.82
N ASN A 49 -15.53 3.09 0.15
CA ASN A 49 -14.17 3.60 -0.07
C ASN A 49 -13.11 2.51 -0.05
N ALA A 50 -13.42 1.33 0.50
CA ALA A 50 -12.52 0.17 0.47
C ALA A 50 -12.25 -0.31 -0.96
N VAL A 51 -13.16 -0.06 -1.91
CA VAL A 51 -12.95 -0.37 -3.32
C VAL A 51 -11.73 0.39 -3.87
N GLY A 52 -11.65 1.70 -3.60
CA GLY A 52 -10.48 2.50 -3.98
C GLY A 52 -9.26 2.16 -3.13
N TYR A 53 -9.44 2.14 -1.81
CA TYR A 53 -8.32 1.97 -0.89
C TYR A 53 -7.64 0.60 -0.95
N LEU A 54 -8.38 -0.47 -1.27
CA LEU A 54 -7.85 -1.84 -1.30
C LEU A 54 -7.77 -2.38 -2.73
N THR A 55 -8.90 -2.45 -3.44
CA THR A 55 -8.94 -3.12 -4.74
C THR A 55 -8.25 -2.31 -5.83
N GLU A 56 -8.50 -0.99 -5.86
CA GLU A 56 -7.82 -0.10 -6.80
C GLU A 56 -6.33 0.00 -6.47
N SER A 57 -5.93 0.13 -5.20
CA SER A 57 -4.50 0.05 -4.86
C SER A 57 -3.81 -1.26 -5.28
N MET A 58 -4.57 -2.36 -5.40
CA MET A 58 -4.04 -3.65 -5.87
C MET A 58 -3.96 -3.78 -7.40
N HIS A 59 -4.86 -3.14 -8.15
CA HIS A 59 -5.01 -3.37 -9.59
C HIS A 59 -4.84 -2.11 -10.46
N GLY A 60 -4.83 -0.94 -9.83
CA GLY A 60 -4.55 0.35 -10.44
C GLY A 60 -3.18 0.34 -11.07
N ALA A 61 -3.09 0.84 -12.30
CA ALA A 61 -1.90 0.76 -13.15
C ALA A 61 -1.37 -0.68 -13.40
N GLY A 62 -2.19 -1.70 -13.20
CA GLY A 62 -1.90 -3.11 -13.46
C GLY A 62 -1.78 -3.94 -12.17
N SER A 63 -2.18 -5.20 -12.23
CA SER A 63 -2.09 -6.14 -11.10
C SER A 63 -0.62 -6.42 -10.72
N PRO A 64 -0.31 -6.91 -9.50
CA PRO A 64 1.04 -6.98 -8.95
C PRO A 64 2.08 -7.69 -9.84
N GLN A 65 1.63 -8.70 -10.60
CA GLN A 65 2.50 -9.44 -11.51
C GLN A 65 3.00 -8.57 -12.68
N ALA A 66 2.21 -7.58 -13.13
CA ALA A 66 2.61 -6.64 -14.18
C ALA A 66 3.85 -5.85 -13.76
N GLN A 67 3.90 -5.34 -12.52
CA GLN A 67 5.07 -4.64 -12.02
C GLN A 67 6.26 -5.57 -11.79
N ARG A 68 6.04 -6.81 -11.31
CA ARG A 68 7.13 -7.81 -11.21
C ARG A 68 7.80 -8.06 -12.55
N ILE A 69 7.02 -8.14 -13.64
CA ILE A 69 7.55 -8.27 -15.00
C ILE A 69 8.36 -7.02 -15.39
N GLN A 70 7.86 -5.81 -15.15
CA GLN A 70 8.61 -4.58 -15.48
C GLN A 70 9.91 -4.44 -14.67
N ILE A 71 9.89 -4.83 -13.39
CA ILE A 71 11.09 -4.89 -12.55
C ILE A 71 12.08 -5.87 -13.15
N ALA A 72 11.66 -7.11 -13.47
CA ALA A 72 12.54 -8.11 -14.05
C ALA A 72 13.22 -7.64 -15.36
N ARG A 73 12.50 -6.86 -16.19
CA ARG A 73 13.03 -6.28 -17.43
C ARG A 73 14.09 -5.19 -17.20
N GLN A 74 14.10 -4.52 -16.05
CA GLN A 74 14.93 -3.34 -15.79
C GLN A 74 15.94 -3.54 -14.65
N MET A 75 15.91 -4.68 -13.95
CA MET A 75 16.69 -4.89 -12.72
C MET A 75 18.18 -5.16 -12.94
N GLN A 76 18.62 -5.30 -14.19
CA GLN A 76 20.02 -5.52 -14.59
C GLN A 76 20.67 -6.69 -13.86
N LEU A 77 20.18 -7.91 -14.10
CA LEU A 77 20.63 -9.12 -13.42
C LEU A 77 22.05 -9.50 -13.83
N GLY A 78 22.36 -9.47 -15.12
CA GLY A 78 23.70 -9.75 -15.65
C GLY A 78 24.76 -8.82 -15.07
N TYR A 79 24.45 -7.51 -15.02
CA TYR A 79 25.32 -6.53 -14.39
C TYR A 79 25.60 -6.87 -12.91
N LYS A 80 24.55 -7.19 -12.13
CA LYS A 80 24.68 -7.59 -10.71
C LYS A 80 25.44 -8.89 -10.53
N MET A 81 25.27 -9.88 -11.41
CA MET A 81 26.02 -11.12 -11.39
C MET A 81 27.51 -10.88 -11.56
N ASN A 82 27.91 -10.01 -12.50
CA ASN A 82 29.32 -9.66 -12.69
C ASN A 82 29.91 -8.92 -11.48
N LEU A 83 29.15 -8.05 -10.81
CA LEU A 83 29.59 -7.44 -9.56
C LEU A 83 29.85 -8.48 -8.47
N ALA A 84 28.95 -9.45 -8.30
CA ALA A 84 29.11 -10.52 -7.33
C ALA A 84 30.34 -11.41 -7.65
N LYS A 85 30.52 -11.79 -8.93
CA LYS A 85 31.69 -12.54 -9.39
C LYS A 85 33.00 -11.80 -9.13
N ASN A 86 33.02 -10.49 -9.36
CA ASN A 86 34.19 -9.65 -9.09
C ASN A 86 34.58 -9.70 -7.61
N LEU A 87 33.62 -9.50 -6.70
CA LEU A 87 33.85 -9.59 -5.26
C LEU A 87 34.30 -11.00 -4.83
N ALA A 88 33.79 -12.04 -5.49
CA ALA A 88 34.16 -13.43 -5.25
C ALA A 88 35.45 -13.88 -5.95
N SER A 89 36.14 -12.99 -6.68
CA SER A 89 37.35 -13.31 -7.47
C SER A 89 37.17 -14.39 -8.55
N VAL A 90 35.97 -14.53 -9.11
CA VAL A 90 35.69 -15.39 -10.27
C VAL A 90 35.99 -14.61 -11.55
N LYS A 91 37.12 -14.89 -12.22
CA LYS A 91 37.66 -14.06 -13.31
C LYS A 91 37.37 -14.57 -14.72
N ASP A 92 37.24 -15.89 -14.92
CA ASP A 92 37.18 -16.50 -16.25
C ASP A 92 35.75 -16.73 -16.79
N ASP A 93 34.74 -16.19 -16.10
CA ASP A 93 33.32 -16.34 -16.47
C ASP A 93 32.62 -14.97 -16.51
N PHE A 94 33.30 -13.95 -17.01
CA PHE A 94 32.66 -12.67 -17.30
C PHE A 94 31.73 -12.81 -18.51
N GLN A 95 30.50 -12.35 -18.37
CA GLN A 95 29.53 -12.34 -19.47
C GLN A 95 29.03 -10.91 -19.67
N GLU A 96 29.15 -10.37 -20.89
CA GLU A 96 28.65 -9.04 -21.19
C GLU A 96 27.11 -9.03 -21.10
N PRO A 97 26.50 -8.17 -20.25
CA PRO A 97 25.06 -8.19 -20.07
C PRO A 97 24.30 -7.69 -21.31
N THR A 98 23.43 -8.53 -21.88
CA THR A 98 22.54 -8.21 -23.02
C THR A 98 21.15 -7.75 -22.57
N GLU A 99 21.10 -6.85 -21.60
CA GLU A 99 19.87 -6.39 -20.94
C GLU A 99 19.74 -4.85 -20.92
N PRO A 100 18.54 -4.28 -20.74
CA PRO A 100 18.37 -2.83 -20.64
C PRO A 100 19.22 -2.23 -19.51
N SER A 101 20.10 -1.28 -19.84
CA SER A 101 21.09 -0.72 -18.91
C SER A 101 20.74 0.67 -18.36
N GLU A 102 19.53 1.16 -18.64
CA GLU A 102 19.14 2.55 -18.37
C GLU A 102 18.94 2.87 -16.89
N TYR A 103 18.60 1.87 -16.05
CA TYR A 103 18.34 2.11 -14.63
C TYR A 103 19.60 2.62 -13.91
N PHE A 104 20.70 1.86 -13.94
CA PHE A 104 21.94 2.27 -13.28
C PHE A 104 22.61 3.47 -13.94
N LYS A 105 22.43 3.67 -15.26
CA LYS A 105 22.86 4.92 -15.92
C LYS A 105 22.18 6.15 -15.31
N ARG A 106 20.87 6.06 -14.97
CA ARG A 106 20.15 7.15 -14.29
C ARG A 106 20.58 7.29 -12.83
N VAL A 107 20.75 6.19 -12.11
CA VAL A 107 21.17 6.18 -10.69
C VAL A 107 22.52 6.86 -10.52
N PHE A 108 23.49 6.53 -11.38
CA PHE A 108 24.86 7.06 -11.29
C PHE A 108 25.13 8.20 -12.26
N LYS A 109 24.07 8.87 -12.76
CA LYS A 109 24.22 10.03 -13.64
C LYS A 109 24.88 11.17 -12.85
N ILE A 110 26.08 11.57 -13.27
CA ILE A 110 26.75 12.76 -12.74
C ILE A 110 26.27 13.96 -13.55
N PHE A 111 25.90 15.04 -12.87
CA PHE A 111 25.66 16.32 -13.52
C PHE A 111 26.99 17.07 -13.53
N ASP A 112 27.49 17.42 -14.71
CA ASP A 112 28.60 18.36 -14.80
C ASP A 112 28.18 19.68 -14.15
N LYS A 113 28.92 20.10 -13.11
CA LYS A 113 28.95 21.51 -12.70
C LYS A 113 29.54 22.27 -13.89
N LYS A 114 28.68 22.86 -14.72
CA LYS A 114 29.13 23.94 -15.61
C LYS A 114 29.54 25.11 -14.73
N GLU A 115 30.81 25.51 -14.88
CA GLU A 115 31.33 26.86 -14.59
C GLU A 115 30.45 27.94 -15.24
#